data_AF-A0A1F9VP43-F1
#
_entry.id   AF-A0A1F9VP43-F1
#
_cell.length_a   1.000
_cell.length_b   1.000
_cell.length_c   1.000
_cell.angle_alpha   90.00
_cell.angle_beta   90.00
_cell.angle_gamma   90.00
#
_symmetry.space_group_name_H-M   'P 1'
#
loop_
_entity.id
_entity.type
_entity.pdbx_description
1 polymer ?
#
loop_
_entity_poly.entity_id
_entity_poly.type
_entity_poly.pdbx_seq_one_letter_code
_entity_poly.pdbx_strand_id
1 'polypeptide(L)'
;MKKLPLAALTVLLLCGPSAAADDAKTVFGLVQGVVDRALAVLRDEKVPLDAKKEMVVDIINPLVDLPLAAKLALGPKQWPRLAEKQRREFTDLFVDQVKASYFEKMDQFSDAKVEFEAPVAKEDKFYMLTHVIGKDQRLKLAYKLYRSSESWKIYDLEIEGVSIVKSYGAQYKEFLQKGTFEELLEKMREKAQSAKKSSKGKKSPEEKAGSPDAEGATPAAQAPVEAEGVSPEAKDAALNEPDPAGGDPSVKEQPQVRNPPPAKSSPQAE
;
A
#
# COMPACT_ATOMS: atom_id res chain seq x y z
N MET A 1 -56.61 -46.53 15.63
CA MET A 1 -56.22 -45.46 14.68
C MET A 1 -55.88 -44.21 15.45
N LYS A 2 -54.66 -43.68 15.31
CA LYS A 2 -54.28 -42.25 15.28
C LYS A 2 -52.75 -42.17 15.23
N LYS A 3 -52.23 -41.89 14.03
CA LYS A 3 -50.81 -41.71 13.73
C LYS A 3 -50.38 -40.34 14.26
N LEU A 4 -49.27 -40.24 15.00
CA LEU A 4 -48.59 -38.96 15.21
C LEU A 4 -47.59 -38.72 14.06
N PRO A 5 -47.54 -37.51 13.48
CA PRO A 5 -46.69 -37.24 12.33
C PRO A 5 -45.25 -36.91 12.73
N LEU A 6 -44.37 -37.49 11.93
CA LEU A 6 -42.95 -37.21 11.71
C LEU A 6 -42.65 -35.70 11.79
N ALA A 7 -41.90 -35.27 12.80
CA ALA A 7 -41.33 -33.93 12.85
C ALA A 7 -40.21 -33.82 11.81
N ALA A 8 -40.48 -33.11 10.71
CA ALA A 8 -39.47 -32.70 9.76
C ALA A 8 -38.58 -31.63 10.41
N LEU A 9 -37.36 -32.01 10.77
CA LEU A 9 -36.32 -31.09 11.21
C LEU A 9 -35.82 -30.30 9.99
N THR A 10 -36.46 -29.18 9.69
CA THR A 10 -35.92 -28.17 8.77
C THR A 10 -34.68 -27.56 9.41
N VAL A 11 -33.49 -28.06 9.07
CA VAL A 11 -32.22 -27.40 9.38
C VAL A 11 -32.17 -26.13 8.52
N LEU A 12 -32.67 -25.04 9.08
CA LEU A 12 -32.49 -23.70 8.54
C LEU A 12 -31.01 -23.34 8.75
N LEU A 13 -30.20 -23.60 7.73
CA LEU A 13 -28.80 -23.21 7.69
C LEU A 13 -28.77 -21.67 7.69
N LEU A 14 -28.63 -21.05 8.87
CA LEU A 14 -28.36 -19.62 9.01
C LEU A 14 -26.99 -19.33 8.39
N CYS A 15 -26.98 -19.06 7.09
CA CYS A 15 -25.85 -18.40 6.44
C CYS A 15 -25.88 -16.95 6.92
N GLY A 16 -25.25 -16.68 8.06
CA GLY A 16 -25.06 -15.30 8.53
C GLY A 16 -24.29 -14.49 7.48
N PRO A 17 -24.53 -13.17 7.37
CA PRO A 17 -23.74 -12.32 6.48
C PRO A 17 -22.26 -12.52 6.81
N SER A 18 -21.49 -12.95 5.81
CA SER A 18 -20.05 -13.11 5.96
C SER A 18 -19.45 -11.71 6.15
N ALA A 19 -18.79 -11.47 7.29
CA ALA A 19 -18.12 -10.18 7.57
C ALA A 19 -17.21 -9.73 6.41
N ALA A 20 -16.61 -10.69 5.70
CA ALA A 20 -15.80 -10.43 4.51
C ALA A 20 -16.58 -9.78 3.35
N ALA A 21 -17.88 -10.06 3.19
CA ALA A 21 -18.71 -9.45 2.15
C ALA A 21 -19.04 -7.99 2.46
N ASP A 22 -19.22 -7.63 3.73
CA ASP A 22 -19.45 -6.25 4.15
C ASP A 22 -18.15 -5.44 4.15
N ASP A 23 -17.03 -6.05 4.53
CA ASP A 23 -15.70 -5.46 4.35
C ASP A 23 -15.37 -5.23 2.87
N ALA A 24 -15.68 -6.18 1.98
CA ALA A 24 -15.48 -6.00 0.55
C ALA A 24 -16.24 -4.79 -0.02
N LYS A 25 -17.52 -4.61 0.37
CA LYS A 25 -18.29 -3.41 -0.01
C LYS A 25 -17.66 -2.12 0.53
N THR A 26 -17.18 -2.16 1.78
CA THR A 26 -16.52 -1.02 2.42
C THR A 26 -15.23 -0.65 1.70
N VAL A 27 -14.37 -1.63 1.40
CA VAL A 27 -13.13 -1.46 0.63
C VAL A 27 -13.43 -0.88 -0.75
N PHE A 28 -14.40 -1.45 -1.47
CA PHE A 28 -14.80 -0.96 -2.78
C PHE A 28 -15.22 0.51 -2.72
N GLY A 29 -16.11 0.86 -1.79
CA GLY A 29 -16.61 2.23 -1.64
C GLY A 29 -15.51 3.23 -1.25
N LEU A 30 -14.54 2.82 -0.43
CA LEU A 30 -13.40 3.66 -0.06
C LEU A 30 -12.49 3.96 -1.25
N VAL A 31 -12.08 2.93 -1.98
CA VAL A 31 -11.19 3.07 -3.15
C VAL A 31 -11.91 3.85 -4.25
N GLN A 32 -13.14 3.45 -4.59
CA GLN A 32 -13.93 4.14 -5.62
C GLN A 32 -14.13 5.61 -5.27
N GLY A 33 -14.55 5.91 -4.03
CA GLY A 33 -14.82 7.29 -3.63
C GLY A 33 -13.58 8.19 -3.68
N VAL A 34 -12.39 7.67 -3.36
CA VAL A 34 -11.14 8.43 -3.49
C VAL A 34 -10.76 8.65 -4.96
N VAL A 35 -10.83 7.59 -5.77
CA VAL A 35 -10.51 7.68 -7.21
C VAL A 35 -11.45 8.63 -7.93
N ASP A 36 -12.76 8.55 -7.69
CA ASP A 36 -13.76 9.41 -8.33
C ASP A 36 -13.54 10.88 -7.97
N ARG A 37 -13.24 11.19 -6.70
CA ARG A 37 -12.90 12.57 -6.28
C ARG A 37 -11.61 13.07 -6.91
N ALA A 38 -10.57 12.23 -6.98
CA ALA A 38 -9.31 12.60 -7.60
C ALA A 38 -9.51 12.92 -9.09
N LEU A 39 -10.26 12.08 -9.82
CA LEU A 39 -10.57 12.33 -11.24
C LEU A 39 -11.43 13.58 -11.43
N ALA A 40 -12.38 13.85 -10.53
CA ALA A 40 -13.17 15.08 -10.60
C ALA A 40 -12.28 16.34 -10.52
N VAL A 41 -11.28 16.34 -9.63
CA VAL A 41 -10.29 17.43 -9.55
C VAL A 41 -9.44 17.51 -10.82
N LEU A 42 -8.97 16.37 -11.35
CA LEU A 42 -8.16 16.36 -12.57
C LEU A 42 -8.92 16.90 -13.79
N ARG A 43 -10.24 16.68 -13.87
CA ARG A 43 -11.12 17.17 -14.94
C ARG A 43 -11.48 18.65 -14.82
N ASP A 44 -11.28 19.30 -13.67
CA ASP A 44 -11.69 20.70 -13.49
C ASP A 44 -10.78 21.67 -14.24
N GLU A 45 -11.15 22.06 -15.47
CA GLU A 45 -10.37 22.98 -16.31
C GLU A 45 -10.07 24.34 -15.67
N LYS A 46 -10.79 24.74 -14.62
CA LYS A 46 -10.60 26.02 -13.93
C LYS A 46 -9.43 26.00 -12.94
N VAL A 47 -8.97 24.81 -12.54
CA VAL A 47 -7.89 24.66 -11.57
C VAL A 47 -6.55 24.46 -12.31
N PRO A 48 -5.51 25.26 -12.01
CA PRO A 48 -4.18 25.04 -12.58
C PRO A 48 -3.65 23.63 -12.26
N LEU A 49 -2.88 23.04 -13.18
CA LEU A 49 -2.39 21.67 -13.05
C LEU A 49 -1.63 21.40 -11.74
N ASP A 50 -0.78 22.33 -11.31
CA ASP A 50 -0.03 22.17 -10.05
C ASP A 50 -0.95 22.17 -8.83
N ALA A 51 -2.01 22.99 -8.83
CA ALA A 51 -3.01 22.99 -7.77
C ALA A 51 -3.85 21.70 -7.78
N LYS A 52 -4.20 21.17 -8.98
CA LYS A 52 -4.88 19.87 -9.10
C LYS A 52 -4.07 18.74 -8.48
N LYS A 53 -2.76 18.73 -8.73
CA LYS A 53 -1.84 17.71 -8.20
C LYS A 53 -1.88 17.69 -6.67
N GLU A 54 -1.69 18.84 -6.02
CA GLU A 54 -1.73 18.93 -4.56
C GLU A 54 -3.10 18.49 -4.00
N MET A 55 -4.19 18.97 -4.60
CA MET A 55 -5.56 18.59 -4.20
C MET A 55 -5.81 17.07 -4.30
N VAL A 56 -5.31 16.42 -5.36
CA VAL A 56 -5.43 14.96 -5.51
C VAL A 56 -4.62 14.24 -4.46
N VAL A 57 -3.42 14.72 -4.12
CA VAL A 57 -2.64 14.14 -3.03
C VAL A 57 -3.36 14.26 -1.70
N ASP A 58 -4.00 15.39 -1.41
CA ASP A 58 -4.82 15.55 -0.21
C ASP A 58 -6.04 14.62 -0.18
N ILE A 59 -6.61 14.29 -1.34
CA ILE A 59 -7.71 13.32 -1.47
C ILE A 59 -7.24 11.88 -1.22
N ILE A 60 -6.02 11.54 -1.66
CA ILE A 60 -5.47 10.17 -1.60
C ILE A 60 -4.82 9.88 -0.23
N ASN A 61 -4.10 10.84 0.35
CA ASN A 61 -3.32 10.67 1.59
C ASN A 61 -4.12 10.01 2.74
N PRO A 62 -5.40 10.34 2.97
CA PRO A 62 -6.16 9.69 4.03
C PRO A 62 -6.37 8.20 3.82
N LEU A 63 -6.35 7.69 2.58
CA LEU A 63 -6.56 6.25 2.31
C LEU A 63 -5.24 5.48 2.25
N VAL A 64 -4.11 6.14 1.97
CA VAL A 64 -2.80 5.48 1.79
C VAL A 64 -1.93 5.64 3.04
N ASP A 65 -1.51 4.53 3.63
CA ASP A 65 -0.55 4.52 4.74
C ASP A 65 0.89 4.54 4.19
N LEU A 66 1.31 5.74 3.77
CA LEU A 66 2.66 5.98 3.28
C LEU A 66 3.77 5.71 4.32
N PRO A 67 3.60 6.02 5.63
CA PRO A 67 4.55 5.59 6.66
C PRO A 67 4.75 4.07 6.71
N LEU A 68 3.67 3.29 6.61
CA LEU A 68 3.76 1.84 6.54
C LEU A 68 4.44 1.39 5.24
N ALA A 69 4.09 1.97 4.09
CA ALA A 69 4.74 1.67 2.82
C ALA A 69 6.26 1.92 2.87
N ALA A 70 6.70 3.04 3.44
CA ALA A 70 8.11 3.38 3.65
C ALA A 70 8.79 2.32 4.54
N LYS A 71 8.18 1.98 5.67
CA LYS A 71 8.68 0.94 6.58
C LYS A 71 8.85 -0.41 5.88
N LEU A 72 7.86 -0.83 5.10
CA LEU A 72 7.90 -2.08 4.36
C LEU A 72 8.96 -2.06 3.27
N ALA A 73 9.13 -0.93 2.57
CA ALA A 73 10.15 -0.76 1.54
C ALA A 73 11.56 -0.85 2.14
N LEU A 74 11.83 -0.20 3.27
CA LEU A 74 13.14 -0.33 3.93
C LEU A 74 13.39 -1.75 4.47
N GLY A 75 12.31 -2.42 4.87
CA GLY A 75 12.31 -3.82 5.23
C GLY A 75 12.70 -4.11 6.68
N PRO A 76 12.46 -5.35 7.13
CA PRO A 76 12.51 -5.74 8.55
C PRO A 76 13.94 -5.78 9.12
N LYS A 77 14.97 -5.87 8.29
CA LYS A 77 16.37 -5.92 8.75
C LYS A 77 16.90 -4.55 9.19
N GLN A 78 16.48 -3.49 8.51
CA GLN A 78 17.02 -2.15 8.67
C GLN A 78 16.14 -1.28 9.57
N TRP A 79 14.82 -1.30 9.36
CA TRP A 79 13.89 -0.43 10.08
C TRP A 79 14.01 -0.47 11.62
N PRO A 80 14.13 -1.64 12.28
CA PRO A 80 14.21 -1.70 13.74
C PRO A 80 15.47 -1.03 14.30
N ARG A 81 16.55 -0.93 13.50
CA ARG A 81 17.85 -0.38 13.91
C ARG A 81 17.90 1.15 13.89
N LEU A 82 16.93 1.79 13.25
CA LEU A 82 16.90 3.23 13.09
C LEU A 82 16.34 3.93 14.34
N ALA A 83 16.95 5.07 14.68
CA ALA A 83 16.39 6.01 15.64
C ALA A 83 15.11 6.66 15.09
N GLU A 84 14.24 7.20 15.96
CA GLU A 84 13.00 7.84 15.51
C GLU A 84 13.22 8.95 14.49
N LYS A 85 14.25 9.79 14.70
CA LYS A 85 14.58 10.88 13.77
C LYS A 85 14.92 10.35 12.38
N GLN A 86 15.69 9.27 12.31
CA GLN A 86 16.06 8.62 11.05
C GLN A 86 14.85 7.97 10.35
N ARG A 87 13.93 7.36 11.11
CA ARG A 87 12.69 6.80 10.55
C ARG A 87 11.82 7.89 9.93
N ARG A 88 11.64 9.01 10.65
CA ARG A 88 10.86 10.16 10.16
C ARG A 88 11.46 10.74 8.89
N GLU A 89 12.76 11.03 8.91
CA GLU A 89 13.46 11.59 7.75
C GLU A 89 13.39 10.67 6.53
N PHE A 90 13.63 9.37 6.71
CA PHE A 90 13.49 8.40 5.64
C PHE A 90 12.06 8.33 5.09
N THR A 91 11.05 8.31 5.97
CA THR A 91 9.64 8.31 5.55
C THR A 91 9.33 9.55 4.73
N ASP A 92 9.76 10.74 5.16
CA ASP A 92 9.50 11.99 4.44
C ASP A 92 10.16 11.97 3.05
N LEU A 93 11.42 11.54 2.97
CA LEU A 93 12.15 11.44 1.70
C LEU A 93 11.55 10.37 0.76
N PHE A 94 11.12 9.24 1.31
CA PHE A 94 10.43 8.19 0.55
C PHE A 94 9.12 8.72 -0.04
N VAL A 95 8.33 9.42 0.78
CA VAL A 95 7.05 10.02 0.36
C VAL A 95 7.27 11.04 -0.74
N ASP A 96 8.23 11.96 -0.57
CA ASP A 96 8.57 12.96 -1.58
C ASP A 96 8.99 12.29 -2.90
N GLN A 97 9.80 11.23 -2.84
CA GLN A 97 10.25 10.51 -4.03
C GLN A 97 9.11 9.77 -4.75
N VAL A 98 8.25 9.08 -4.01
CA VAL A 98 7.06 8.40 -4.57
C VAL A 98 6.15 9.43 -5.22
N LYS A 99 5.79 10.49 -4.50
CA LYS A 99 4.96 11.58 -5.01
C LYS A 99 5.52 12.16 -6.30
N ALA A 100 6.79 12.57 -6.31
CA ALA A 100 7.44 13.14 -7.49
C ALA A 100 7.41 12.20 -8.71
N SER A 101 7.60 10.89 -8.49
CA SER A 101 7.66 9.89 -9.56
C SER A 101 6.33 9.68 -10.30
N TYR A 102 5.20 9.99 -9.65
CA TYR A 102 3.86 9.80 -10.23
C TYR A 102 3.13 11.12 -10.51
N PHE A 103 3.49 12.20 -9.81
CA PHE A 103 2.91 13.52 -10.00
C PHE A 103 3.01 14.02 -11.44
N GLU A 104 4.13 13.76 -12.11
CA GLU A 104 4.36 14.23 -13.49
C GLU A 104 3.47 13.54 -14.50
N LYS A 105 2.88 12.38 -14.18
CA LYS A 105 2.08 11.57 -15.10
C LYS A 105 0.57 11.76 -14.92
N MET A 106 0.15 12.57 -13.94
CA MET A 106 -1.26 12.74 -13.62
C MET A 106 -2.06 13.48 -14.69
N ASP A 107 -1.41 14.35 -15.46
CA ASP A 107 -2.01 15.09 -16.58
C ASP A 107 -2.49 14.15 -17.70
N GLN A 108 -1.75 13.07 -17.96
CA GLN A 108 -2.10 12.04 -18.97
C GLN A 108 -3.44 11.34 -18.69
N PHE A 109 -3.94 11.43 -17.46
CA PHE A 109 -5.16 10.79 -17.01
C PHE A 109 -6.29 11.77 -16.68
N SER A 110 -6.17 13.04 -17.08
CA SER A 110 -7.19 14.06 -16.78
C SER A 110 -8.57 13.70 -17.34
N ASP A 111 -8.63 13.01 -18.49
CA ASP A 111 -9.87 12.54 -19.11
C ASP A 111 -10.10 11.03 -18.91
N ALA A 112 -9.36 10.39 -17.98
CA ALA A 112 -9.38 8.95 -17.86
C ALA A 112 -10.73 8.42 -17.37
N LYS A 113 -11.10 7.24 -17.86
CA LYS A 113 -12.17 6.41 -17.30
C LYS A 113 -11.54 5.35 -16.39
N VAL A 114 -12.26 4.94 -15.35
CA VAL A 114 -11.79 3.87 -14.46
C VAL A 114 -12.81 2.74 -14.42
N GLU A 115 -12.33 1.54 -14.72
CA GLU A 115 -13.08 0.30 -14.51
C GLU A 115 -12.64 -0.30 -13.18
N PHE A 116 -13.59 -0.56 -12.28
CA PHE A 116 -13.32 -1.15 -10.97
C PHE A 116 -13.70 -2.63 -10.97
N GLU A 117 -12.83 -3.47 -10.42
CA GLU A 117 -13.14 -4.87 -10.13
C GLU A 117 -13.57 -5.05 -8.68
N ALA A 118 -14.23 -6.17 -8.40
CA ALA A 118 -14.61 -6.53 -7.03
C ALA A 118 -13.36 -6.77 -6.16
N PRO A 119 -13.32 -6.29 -4.91
CA PRO A 119 -12.22 -6.59 -4.00
C PRO A 119 -12.19 -8.09 -3.69
N VAL A 120 -10.98 -8.65 -3.69
CA VAL A 120 -10.72 -10.04 -3.34
C VAL A 120 -10.09 -10.08 -1.96
N ALA A 121 -10.73 -10.80 -1.04
CA ALA A 121 -10.16 -11.04 0.28
C ALA A 121 -9.00 -12.05 0.20
N LYS A 122 -7.91 -11.74 0.89
CA LYS A 122 -6.79 -12.66 1.10
C LYS A 122 -6.40 -12.56 2.56
N GLU A 123 -6.83 -13.55 3.35
CA GLU A 123 -6.68 -13.56 4.82
C GLU A 123 -7.32 -12.30 5.44
N ASP A 124 -6.54 -11.46 6.12
CA ASP A 124 -6.96 -10.20 6.76
C ASP A 124 -6.77 -8.96 5.86
N LYS A 125 -6.43 -9.18 4.59
CA LYS A 125 -6.13 -8.15 3.60
C LYS A 125 -7.10 -8.20 2.44
N PHE A 126 -7.18 -7.09 1.70
CA PHE A 126 -7.89 -7.02 0.43
C PHE A 126 -6.97 -6.62 -0.71
N TYR A 127 -7.28 -7.15 -1.88
CA TYR A 127 -6.70 -6.75 -3.14
C TYR A 127 -7.82 -6.25 -4.05
N MET A 128 -7.68 -5.05 -4.60
CA MET A 128 -8.67 -4.49 -5.53
C MET A 128 -7.98 -4.03 -6.80
N LEU A 129 -8.50 -4.45 -7.95
CA LEU A 129 -8.00 -4.04 -9.26
C LEU A 129 -8.82 -2.89 -9.83
N THR A 130 -8.11 -1.99 -10.52
CA THR A 130 -8.73 -1.03 -11.43
C THR A 130 -7.96 -0.96 -12.74
N HIS A 131 -8.67 -0.60 -13.81
CA HIS A 131 -8.08 -0.24 -15.08
C HIS A 131 -8.36 1.24 -15.34
N VAL A 132 -7.29 2.05 -15.34
CA VAL A 132 -7.34 3.46 -15.69
C VAL A 132 -7.10 3.60 -17.18
N ILE A 133 -8.12 4.04 -17.91
CA ILE A 133 -8.14 4.12 -19.37
C ILE A 133 -8.04 5.60 -19.75
N GLY A 134 -6.83 6.03 -20.11
CA GLY A 134 -6.55 7.35 -20.66
C GLY A 134 -6.78 7.41 -22.18
N LYS A 135 -6.24 8.45 -22.84
CA LYS A 135 -6.38 8.65 -24.30
C LYS A 135 -5.68 7.57 -25.11
N ASP A 136 -4.41 7.30 -24.77
CA ASP A 136 -3.54 6.39 -25.53
C ASP A 136 -3.00 5.23 -24.67
N GLN A 137 -3.40 5.15 -23.40
CA GLN A 137 -2.86 4.19 -22.45
C GLN A 137 -3.93 3.59 -21.54
N ARG A 138 -3.82 2.29 -21.28
CA ARG A 138 -4.59 1.56 -20.27
C ARG A 138 -3.63 1.10 -19.20
N LEU A 139 -3.85 1.56 -17.97
CA LEU A 139 -3.02 1.23 -16.82
C LEU A 139 -3.77 0.31 -15.86
N LYS A 140 -3.21 -0.85 -15.56
CA LYS A 140 -3.68 -1.73 -14.50
C LYS A 140 -3.08 -1.32 -13.16
N LEU A 141 -3.94 -0.96 -12.22
CA LEU A 141 -3.59 -0.63 -10.85
C LEU A 141 -4.15 -1.67 -9.90
N ALA A 142 -3.34 -2.06 -8.92
CA ALA A 142 -3.78 -2.92 -7.83
C ALA A 142 -3.54 -2.30 -6.47
N TYR A 143 -4.61 -2.13 -5.71
CA TYR A 143 -4.57 -1.62 -4.35
C TYR A 143 -4.46 -2.78 -3.37
N LYS A 144 -3.43 -2.78 -2.53
CA LYS A 144 -3.26 -3.75 -1.44
C LYS A 144 -3.66 -3.07 -0.14
N LEU A 145 -4.77 -3.54 0.44
CA LEU A 145 -5.37 -2.96 1.62
C LEU A 145 -5.22 -3.87 2.83
N TYR A 146 -5.09 -3.25 3.99
CA TYR A 146 -5.10 -3.93 5.28
C TYR A 146 -6.03 -3.18 6.24
N ARG A 147 -6.51 -3.88 7.26
CA ARG A 147 -7.31 -3.27 8.32
C ARG A 147 -6.38 -2.54 9.28
N SER A 148 -6.34 -1.21 9.18
CA SER A 148 -5.79 -0.37 10.25
C SER A 148 -6.79 -0.28 11.41
N SER A 149 -6.35 0.25 12.55
CA SER A 149 -7.09 0.30 13.83
C SER A 149 -8.59 0.60 13.67
N GLU A 150 -8.95 1.58 12.84
CA GLU A 150 -10.34 2.02 12.67
C GLU A 150 -10.84 2.01 11.22
N SER A 151 -9.95 2.02 10.22
CA SER A 151 -10.34 1.97 8.78
C SER A 151 -9.44 1.06 7.93
N TRP A 152 -9.93 0.66 6.76
CA TRP A 152 -9.10 0.05 5.71
C TRP A 152 -8.15 1.09 5.12
N LYS A 153 -6.88 0.74 4.95
CA LYS A 153 -5.86 1.60 4.34
C LYS A 153 -5.09 0.83 3.27
N ILE A 154 -4.68 1.53 2.22
CA ILE A 154 -3.76 1.02 1.20
C ILE A 154 -2.34 1.08 1.77
N TYR A 155 -1.63 -0.04 1.81
CA TYR A 155 -0.23 -0.09 2.26
C TYR A 155 0.75 -0.26 1.09
N ASP A 156 0.26 -0.65 -0.08
CA ASP A 156 1.04 -0.81 -1.30
C ASP A 156 0.14 -0.70 -2.54
N LEU A 157 0.73 -0.21 -3.63
CA LEU A 157 0.09 -0.11 -4.93
C LEU A 157 0.96 -0.86 -5.94
N GLU A 158 0.33 -1.66 -6.80
CA GLU A 158 1.00 -2.28 -7.95
C GLU A 158 0.55 -1.57 -9.22
N ILE A 159 1.53 -1.21 -10.05
CA ILE A 159 1.29 -0.56 -11.35
C ILE A 159 1.84 -1.52 -12.40
N GLU A 160 1.00 -1.98 -13.33
CA GLU A 160 1.37 -3.01 -14.31
C GLU A 160 1.99 -4.27 -13.65
N GLY A 161 1.47 -4.62 -12.47
CA GLY A 161 1.95 -5.78 -11.69
C GLY A 161 3.24 -5.54 -10.90
N VAL A 162 3.82 -4.34 -10.95
CA VAL A 162 5.02 -3.99 -10.17
C VAL A 162 4.64 -3.22 -8.91
N SER A 163 4.90 -3.83 -7.75
CA SER A 163 4.70 -3.22 -6.43
C SER A 163 5.68 -2.07 -6.20
N ILE A 164 5.16 -0.93 -5.73
CA ILE A 164 5.96 0.22 -5.31
C ILE A 164 6.86 -0.19 -4.14
N VAL A 165 6.28 -0.79 -3.10
CA VAL A 165 7.03 -1.20 -1.91
C VAL A 165 8.17 -2.15 -2.26
N LYS A 166 7.91 -3.17 -3.10
CA LYS A 166 8.95 -4.13 -3.51
C LYS A 166 10.02 -3.50 -4.39
N SER A 167 9.62 -2.65 -5.35
CA SER A 167 10.54 -2.00 -6.27
C SER A 167 11.54 -1.11 -5.53
N TYR A 168 11.04 -0.23 -4.66
CA TYR A 168 11.90 0.62 -3.83
C TYR A 168 12.72 -0.19 -2.83
N GLY A 169 12.13 -1.22 -2.23
CA GLY A 169 12.85 -2.07 -1.28
C GLY A 169 14.01 -2.86 -1.90
N ALA A 170 13.88 -3.30 -3.16
CA ALA A 170 14.97 -3.91 -3.89
C ALA A 170 16.14 -2.94 -4.08
N GLN A 171 15.86 -1.70 -4.47
CA GLN A 171 16.89 -0.65 -4.65
C GLN A 171 17.58 -0.30 -3.34
N TYR A 172 16.82 -0.13 -2.26
CA TYR A 172 17.40 0.14 -0.94
C TYR A 172 18.26 -1.04 -0.44
N LYS A 173 17.78 -2.27 -0.64
CA LYS A 173 18.54 -3.47 -0.29
C LYS A 173 19.83 -3.58 -1.09
N GLU A 174 19.81 -3.26 -2.39
CA GLU A 174 21.01 -3.26 -3.24
C GLU A 174 22.01 -2.21 -2.78
N PHE A 175 21.54 -0.97 -2.54
CA PHE A 175 22.40 0.10 -2.04
C PHE A 175 23.05 -0.27 -0.70
N LEU A 176 22.25 -0.74 0.26
CA LEU A 176 22.70 -1.08 1.62
C LEU A 176 23.56 -2.35 1.70
N GLN A 177 23.81 -3.05 0.58
CA GLN A 177 24.83 -4.10 0.54
C GLN A 177 26.25 -3.52 0.52
N LYS A 178 26.41 -2.30 -0.02
CA LYS A 178 27.72 -1.67 -0.24
C LYS A 178 27.87 -0.34 0.49
N GLY A 179 26.76 0.33 0.78
CA GLY A 179 26.71 1.60 1.48
C GLY A 179 26.04 1.51 2.85
N THR A 180 26.00 2.66 3.51
CA THR A 180 25.41 2.89 4.81
C THR A 180 24.02 3.53 4.68
N PHE A 181 23.28 3.52 5.78
CA PHE A 181 21.97 4.18 5.81
C PHE A 181 22.07 5.70 5.66
N GLU A 182 23.12 6.33 6.17
CA GLU A 182 23.29 7.80 6.03
C GLU A 182 23.59 8.18 4.57
N GLU A 183 24.41 7.39 3.86
CA GLU A 183 24.66 7.59 2.43
C GLU A 183 23.37 7.39 1.60
N LEU A 184 22.48 6.48 2.03
CA LEU A 184 21.17 6.33 1.41
C LEU A 184 20.33 7.60 1.60
N LEU A 185 20.25 8.14 2.82
CA LEU A 185 19.54 9.39 3.09
C LEU A 185 20.13 10.55 2.29
N GLU A 186 21.45 10.66 2.21
CA GLU A 186 22.12 11.68 1.41
C GLU A 186 21.71 11.60 -0.06
N LYS A 187 21.73 10.41 -0.66
CA LYS A 187 21.26 10.19 -2.04
C LYS A 187 19.80 10.58 -2.23
N MET A 188 18.94 10.26 -1.27
CA MET A 188 17.54 10.66 -1.31
C MET A 188 17.36 12.18 -1.19
N ARG A 189 18.15 12.86 -0.33
CA ARG A 189 18.16 14.33 -0.19
C ARG A 189 18.60 15.02 -1.48
N GLU A 190 19.68 14.54 -2.10
CA GLU A 190 20.18 15.03 -3.39
C GLU A 190 19.08 14.99 -4.46
N LYS A 191 18.35 13.86 -4.53
CA LYS A 191 17.25 13.67 -5.48
C LYS A 191 16.05 14.57 -5.18
N ALA A 192 15.69 14.73 -3.90
CA ALA A 192 14.61 15.64 -3.51
C ALA A 192 14.94 17.10 -3.88
N GLN A 193 16.21 17.51 -3.76
CA GLN A 193 16.66 18.84 -4.16
C GLN A 193 16.67 19.04 -5.68
N SER A 194 17.09 18.04 -6.45
CA SER A 194 17.07 18.14 -7.92
C SER A 194 15.64 18.25 -8.45
N ALA A 195 14.71 17.44 -7.94
CA ALA A 195 13.28 17.51 -8.30
C ALA A 195 12.66 18.89 -8.02
N LYS A 196 13.00 19.51 -6.87
CA LYS A 196 12.53 20.87 -6.51
C LYS A 196 13.11 21.96 -7.41
N LYS A 197 14.32 21.79 -7.96
CA LYS A 197 14.92 22.72 -8.91
C LYS A 197 14.26 22.59 -10.30
N SER A 198 13.96 21.38 -10.73
CA SER A 198 13.28 21.09 -12.01
C SER A 198 11.87 21.69 -12.06
N SER A 199 11.10 21.64 -10.96
CA SER A 199 9.74 22.20 -10.93
C SER A 199 9.71 23.74 -10.90
N LYS A 200 10.75 24.39 -10.38
CA LYS A 200 10.82 25.86 -10.25
C LYS A 200 11.41 26.58 -11.46
N GLY A 201 12.03 25.84 -12.40
CA GLY A 201 12.79 26.39 -13.53
C GLY A 201 12.11 26.34 -14.90
N LYS A 202 10.91 25.78 -15.05
CA LYS A 202 10.29 25.57 -16.38
C LYS A 202 9.60 26.85 -16.92
N LYS A 203 10.40 27.89 -17.22
CA LYS A 203 10.19 28.79 -18.35
C LYS A 203 11.30 28.48 -19.37
N SER A 204 10.92 28.14 -20.61
CA SER A 204 11.81 27.77 -21.73
C SER A 204 12.99 28.75 -21.90
N PRO A 205 14.18 28.27 -22.34
CA PRO A 205 14.41 28.14 -23.79
C PRO A 205 15.20 26.89 -24.26
N GLU A 206 14.86 26.49 -25.48
CA GLU A 206 15.65 25.93 -26.60
C GLU A 206 17.13 25.51 -26.41
N GLU A 207 17.41 24.25 -26.80
CA GLU A 207 18.60 23.67 -27.49
C GLU A 207 20.04 24.12 -27.15
N LYS A 208 20.88 23.19 -26.64
CA LYS A 208 22.05 22.63 -27.37
C LYS A 208 22.87 21.60 -26.57
N ALA A 209 23.44 20.69 -27.34
CA ALA A 209 24.21 19.49 -26.99
C ALA A 209 25.48 19.73 -26.15
N GLY A 210 25.90 18.68 -25.43
CA GLY A 210 27.27 18.49 -24.94
C GLY A 210 27.34 17.61 -23.68
N SER A 211 27.71 16.33 -23.83
CA SER A 211 28.25 15.52 -22.73
C SER A 211 29.60 16.11 -22.25
N PRO A 212 30.05 15.78 -21.02
CA PRO A 212 30.87 14.59 -20.88
C PRO A 212 30.60 13.74 -19.63
N ASP A 213 30.99 12.48 -19.80
CA ASP A 213 31.29 11.40 -18.87
C ASP A 213 31.28 11.67 -17.35
N ALA A 214 30.47 10.87 -16.64
CA ALA A 214 30.68 10.50 -15.25
C ALA A 214 30.35 9.01 -15.07
N GLU A 215 31.41 8.21 -15.06
CA GLU A 215 31.44 6.79 -14.76
C GLU A 215 30.97 6.57 -13.31
N GLY A 216 29.99 5.68 -13.11
CA GLY A 216 29.36 5.41 -11.81
C GLY A 216 27.84 5.65 -11.79
N ALA A 217 27.13 5.21 -12.82
CA ALA A 217 25.68 5.33 -12.91
C ALA A 217 25.00 4.53 -11.78
N THR A 218 24.52 5.26 -10.78
CA THR A 218 23.52 4.80 -9.81
C THR A 218 22.24 4.45 -10.58
N PRO A 219 21.53 3.34 -10.32
CA PRO A 219 20.27 3.06 -11.00
C PRO A 219 19.33 4.23 -10.75
N ALA A 220 18.94 4.93 -11.81
CA ALA A 220 17.87 5.90 -11.74
C ALA A 220 16.65 5.18 -11.17
N ALA A 221 16.09 5.65 -10.05
CA ALA A 221 14.78 5.19 -9.62
C ALA A 221 13.78 5.70 -10.66
N GLN A 222 13.58 4.87 -11.68
CA GLN A 222 12.49 4.97 -12.63
C GLN A 222 11.23 4.57 -11.86
N ALA A 223 10.13 5.28 -12.10
CA ALA A 223 8.83 4.72 -11.77
C ALA A 223 8.74 3.31 -12.40
N PRO A 224 8.01 2.35 -11.81
CA PRO A 224 7.87 0.97 -12.28
C PRO A 224 7.30 0.77 -13.71
N VAL A 225 7.29 1.80 -14.55
CA VAL A 225 6.59 1.85 -15.84
C VAL A 225 7.53 2.03 -17.04
N GLU A 226 8.85 1.89 -16.90
CA GLU A 226 9.69 1.50 -18.04
C GLU A 226 9.65 -0.02 -18.20
N ALA A 227 8.47 -0.54 -18.55
CA ALA A 227 8.26 -1.94 -18.87
C ALA A 227 8.48 -2.17 -20.37
N GLU A 228 9.73 -2.03 -20.83
CA GLU A 228 10.22 -2.79 -21.99
C GLU A 228 11.42 -3.62 -21.55
N GLY A 229 11.23 -4.94 -21.50
CA GLY A 229 12.36 -5.90 -21.47
C GLY A 229 12.65 -6.67 -20.18
N VAL A 230 11.67 -7.01 -19.33
CA VAL A 230 11.92 -7.94 -18.21
C VAL A 230 11.49 -9.38 -18.55
N SER A 231 12.46 -10.29 -18.47
CA SER A 231 12.42 -11.73 -18.77
C SER A 231 11.33 -12.50 -17.99
N PRO A 232 10.80 -13.64 -18.51
CA PRO A 232 9.62 -14.33 -17.96
C PRO A 232 9.73 -14.90 -16.53
N GLU A 233 10.92 -14.98 -15.96
CA GLU A 233 11.18 -15.70 -14.70
C GLU A 233 10.65 -15.02 -13.42
N ALA A 234 10.17 -13.78 -13.49
CA ALA A 234 9.58 -13.10 -12.32
C ALA A 234 8.09 -13.44 -12.08
N LYS A 235 7.44 -14.22 -12.96
CA LYS A 235 6.00 -14.51 -12.90
C LYS A 235 5.61 -15.53 -11.82
N ASP A 236 6.51 -16.43 -11.42
CA ASP A 236 6.16 -17.57 -10.55
C ASP A 236 6.53 -17.38 -9.07
N ALA A 237 7.35 -16.38 -8.72
CA ALA A 237 7.78 -16.17 -7.32
C ALA A 237 6.79 -15.35 -6.46
N ALA A 238 5.76 -14.73 -7.06
CA ALA A 238 4.87 -13.80 -6.35
C ALA A 238 3.77 -14.47 -5.50
N LEU A 239 3.66 -15.81 -5.53
CA LEU A 239 2.60 -16.55 -4.85
C LEU A 239 3.01 -17.28 -3.57
N ASN A 240 4.31 -17.42 -3.24
CA ASN A 240 4.77 -18.28 -2.13
C ASN A 240 5.99 -17.77 -1.35
N GLU A 241 5.99 -16.51 -0.88
CA GLU A 241 6.92 -16.09 0.18
C GLU A 241 6.16 -15.77 1.47
N PRO A 242 6.60 -16.28 2.63
CA PRO A 242 5.95 -16.01 3.92
C PRO A 242 6.07 -14.53 4.31
N ASP A 243 4.99 -14.00 4.87
CA ASP A 243 4.84 -12.63 5.34
C ASP A 243 5.95 -12.27 6.36
N PRO A 244 6.72 -11.19 6.19
CA PRO A 244 7.71 -10.75 7.18
C PRO A 244 7.08 -10.16 8.46
N ALA A 245 5.75 -10.11 8.58
CA ALA A 245 5.05 -9.65 9.78
C ALA A 245 4.66 -10.81 10.73
N GLY A 246 5.63 -11.63 11.13
CA GLY A 246 5.50 -12.58 12.23
C GLY A 246 6.28 -12.12 13.47
N GLY A 247 5.73 -11.15 14.20
CA GLY A 247 6.24 -10.79 15.52
C GLY A 247 5.73 -11.79 16.56
N ASP A 248 6.65 -12.56 17.13
CA ASP A 248 6.47 -13.46 18.27
C ASP A 248 5.86 -12.70 19.48
N PRO A 249 4.65 -13.05 19.97
CA PRO A 249 4.26 -12.68 21.31
C PRO A 249 4.81 -13.74 22.26
N SER A 250 5.93 -13.41 22.92
CA SER A 250 6.37 -14.09 24.13
C SER A 250 5.18 -14.32 25.06
N VAL A 251 4.79 -15.58 25.17
CA VAL A 251 3.85 -16.10 26.16
C VAL A 251 4.45 -15.84 27.53
N LYS A 252 3.99 -14.79 28.21
CA LYS A 252 4.05 -14.75 29.67
C LYS A 252 2.87 -15.56 30.19
N GLU A 253 3.16 -16.77 30.64
CA GLU A 253 2.26 -17.55 31.49
C GLU A 253 1.71 -16.66 32.61
N GLN A 254 0.38 -16.49 32.64
CA GLN A 254 -0.31 -16.07 33.86
C GLN A 254 -0.55 -17.33 34.70
N PRO A 255 -0.28 -17.30 36.03
CA PRO A 255 -0.52 -18.46 36.87
C PRO A 255 -2.02 -18.74 36.97
N GLN A 256 -2.40 -19.99 36.65
CA GLN A 256 -3.78 -20.47 36.78
C GLN A 256 -4.23 -20.39 38.25
N VAL A 257 -5.30 -19.63 38.50
CA VAL A 257 -6.04 -19.65 39.76
C VAL A 257 -6.80 -20.97 39.82
N ARG A 258 -6.31 -21.92 40.64
CA ARG A 258 -7.04 -23.14 40.98
C ARG A 258 -8.28 -22.77 41.79
N ASN A 259 -9.47 -23.05 41.26
CA ASN A 259 -10.70 -23.01 42.06
C ASN A 259 -10.66 -24.10 43.16
N PRO A 260 -11.03 -23.77 44.41
CA PRO A 260 -11.14 -24.76 45.47
C PRO A 260 -12.37 -25.67 45.26
N PRO A 261 -12.32 -26.93 45.72
CA PRO A 261 -13.43 -27.87 45.60
C PRO A 261 -14.62 -27.49 46.52
N PRO A 262 -15.86 -27.90 46.17
CA PRO A 262 -17.05 -27.52 46.93
C PRO A 262 -17.08 -28.17 48.32
N ALA A 263 -17.45 -27.36 49.32
CA ALA A 263 -17.61 -27.79 50.70
C ALA A 263 -18.77 -28.78 50.86
N LYS A 264 -18.53 -29.86 51.60
CA LYS A 264 -19.57 -30.83 52.01
C LYS A 264 -20.42 -30.22 53.12
N SER A 265 -21.74 -30.22 52.93
CA SER A 265 -22.74 -29.93 53.95
C SER A 265 -22.60 -30.87 55.14
N SER A 266 -22.72 -30.32 56.35
CA SER A 266 -22.98 -31.07 57.59
C SER A 266 -24.21 -30.47 58.28
N PRO A 267 -24.96 -31.27 59.06
CA PRO A 267 -26.36 -31.03 59.37
C PRO A 267 -26.53 -30.13 60.59
N GLN A 268 -27.54 -29.25 60.57
CA GLN A 268 -28.04 -28.58 61.76
C GLN A 268 -28.93 -29.55 62.55
N ALA A 269 -28.62 -29.68 63.83
CA ALA A 269 -29.50 -30.21 64.86
C ALA A 269 -30.25 -29.03 65.50
N GLU A 270 -31.57 -29.11 65.45
CA GLU A 270 -32.59 -28.83 66.50
C GLU A 270 -33.95 -28.55 65.85
#